data_AF-A0A845RZZ8-F1
#
_entry.id   AF-A0A845RZZ8-F1
#
_cell.length_a   1.000
_cell.length_b   1.000
_cell.length_c   1.000
_cell.angle_alpha   90.00
_cell.angle_beta   90.00
_cell.angle_gamma   90.00
#
_symmetry.space_group_name_H-M   'P 1'
#
loop_
_entity.id
_entity.type
_entity.pdbx_description
1 polymer ?
#
loop_
_entity_poly.entity_id
_entity_poly.type
_entity_poly.pdbx_seq_one_letter_code
_entity_poly.pdbx_strand_id
1 'polypeptide(L)'
;KRPNGMVINKYTVPIGVIGVIYESRPNVTSDVATLCFKSGNAVILRGGSEAIQTNKVISEYFRKSLRKNNINENCIQLINNTNRKLVDYMLSKMEKFINVIIPRGGKNLVKKVQTMSNIPTIGHLEGLCHVYIDKYADLNMAKKITLNAKMRNTSVCGAAETLLIDKACVKTHLKPILQLLSISGCKIIGDKITKKNYTNSNISLATEQDWKTEYLDSSISVKIVNGVDEAISHINKYGTHHTDSIVTNNKKNASLFLSKVDSAIVLHNASTQFADGNEFGFGAEVGISTNKLHPRGPVGLEQLVTYKYLVKGNGQIRP
;
A
#
# COMPACT_ATOMS: atom_id res chain seq x y z
N LYS A 1 -19.60 2.99 31.37
CA LYS A 1 -20.51 2.33 32.34
C LYS A 1 -21.90 2.22 31.72
N ARG A 2 -22.59 1.07 31.87
CA ARG A 2 -23.96 0.84 31.35
C ARG A 2 -25.01 1.16 32.42
N PRO A 3 -26.29 1.35 32.04
CA PRO A 3 -27.37 1.64 33.00
C PRO A 3 -27.52 0.59 34.12
N ASN A 4 -27.25 -0.68 33.83
CA ASN A 4 -27.30 -1.77 34.82
C ASN A 4 -26.05 -1.86 35.72
N GLY A 5 -25.14 -0.88 35.67
CA GLY A 5 -23.94 -0.82 36.50
C GLY A 5 -22.69 -1.49 35.90
N MET A 6 -22.79 -2.27 34.81
CA MET A 6 -21.62 -2.91 34.19
C MET A 6 -20.62 -1.88 33.65
N VAL A 7 -19.34 -2.17 33.79
CA VAL A 7 -18.25 -1.39 33.20
C VAL A 7 -17.66 -2.18 32.04
N ILE A 8 -17.77 -1.64 30.83
CA ILE A 8 -17.26 -2.24 29.60
C ILE A 8 -16.13 -1.36 29.09
N ASN A 9 -14.94 -1.94 28.97
CA ASN A 9 -13.74 -1.27 28.49
C ASN A 9 -13.19 -2.00 27.27
N LYS A 10 -12.71 -1.26 26.27
CA LYS A 10 -12.00 -1.79 25.10
C LYS A 10 -10.49 -1.70 25.36
N TYR A 11 -9.77 -2.81 25.24
CA TYR A 11 -8.34 -2.90 25.48
C TYR A 11 -7.60 -3.37 24.24
N THR A 12 -6.54 -2.65 23.86
CA THR A 12 -5.62 -3.04 22.80
C THR A 12 -4.82 -4.28 23.21
N VAL A 13 -4.68 -5.23 22.29
CA VAL A 13 -3.90 -6.47 22.47
C VAL A 13 -3.19 -6.82 21.17
N PRO A 14 -2.05 -7.53 21.20
CA PRO A 14 -1.42 -8.03 19.97
C PRO A 14 -2.36 -8.92 19.17
N ILE A 15 -2.15 -8.98 17.86
CA ILE A 15 -2.83 -9.92 16.97
C ILE A 15 -2.49 -11.37 17.35
N GLY A 16 -1.25 -11.63 17.75
CA GLY A 16 -0.75 -12.94 18.16
C GLY A 16 0.55 -13.29 17.45
N VAL A 17 0.48 -14.22 16.48
CA VAL A 17 1.63 -14.66 15.68
C VAL A 17 1.48 -14.17 14.25
N ILE A 18 2.50 -13.45 13.78
CA ILE A 18 2.57 -12.92 12.43
C ILE A 18 3.58 -13.73 11.62
N GLY A 19 3.15 -14.28 10.50
CA GLY A 19 4.02 -14.93 9.54
C GLY A 19 4.39 -13.97 8.41
N VAL A 20 5.68 -13.75 8.16
CA VAL A 20 6.13 -12.83 7.11
C VAL A 20 6.96 -13.56 6.08
N ILE A 21 6.51 -13.52 4.83
CA ILE A 21 7.15 -14.17 3.69
C ILE A 21 7.69 -13.08 2.78
N TYR A 22 9.00 -13.03 2.61
CA TYR A 22 9.65 -11.95 1.86
C TYR A 22 10.78 -12.44 0.97
N GLU A 23 11.15 -11.63 -0.02
CA GLU A 23 12.19 -11.95 -1.02
C GLU A 23 13.55 -11.33 -0.63
N SER A 24 14.38 -10.94 -1.61
CA SER A 24 15.79 -10.54 -1.46
C SER A 24 16.05 -9.20 -0.75
N ARG A 25 15.28 -8.89 0.31
CA ARG A 25 15.38 -7.64 1.09
C ARG A 25 15.69 -7.95 2.56
N PRO A 26 16.97 -8.11 2.94
CA PRO A 26 17.32 -8.54 4.29
C PRO A 26 16.96 -7.51 5.39
N ASN A 27 16.81 -6.23 5.05
CA ASN A 27 16.33 -5.21 5.99
C ASN A 27 14.92 -5.53 6.52
N VAL A 28 14.07 -6.21 5.73
CA VAL A 28 12.73 -6.64 6.15
C VAL A 28 12.80 -7.53 7.39
N THR A 29 13.85 -8.35 7.53
CA THR A 29 14.10 -9.15 8.74
C THR A 29 14.16 -8.28 9.98
N SER A 30 14.85 -7.13 9.90
CA SER A 30 15.01 -6.21 11.03
C SER A 30 13.76 -5.38 11.27
N ASP A 31 13.21 -4.78 10.22
CA ASP A 31 12.11 -3.82 10.30
C ASP A 31 10.85 -4.50 10.84
N VAL A 32 10.49 -5.65 10.25
CA VAL A 32 9.30 -6.41 10.64
C VAL A 32 9.46 -7.04 12.01
N ALA A 33 10.64 -7.60 12.33
CA ALA A 33 10.88 -8.18 13.65
C ALA A 33 10.72 -7.13 14.75
N THR A 34 11.25 -5.93 14.53
CA THR A 34 11.13 -4.81 15.48
C THR A 34 9.67 -4.40 15.66
N LEU A 35 8.92 -4.20 14.57
CA LEU A 35 7.51 -3.81 14.63
C LEU A 35 6.64 -4.88 15.29
N CYS A 36 6.82 -6.15 14.94
CA CYS A 36 6.07 -7.25 15.55
C CYS A 36 6.37 -7.35 17.05
N PHE A 37 7.65 -7.34 17.42
CA PHE A 37 8.05 -7.41 18.82
C PHE A 37 7.52 -6.23 19.64
N LYS A 38 7.65 -5.00 19.12
CA LYS A 38 7.18 -3.78 19.79
C LYS A 38 5.65 -3.73 19.94
N SER A 39 4.91 -4.31 19.01
CA SER A 39 3.44 -4.45 19.09
C SER A 39 2.98 -5.66 19.94
N GLY A 40 3.91 -6.40 20.53
CA GLY A 40 3.62 -7.55 21.39
C GLY A 40 3.33 -8.85 20.64
N ASN A 41 3.59 -8.89 19.33
CA ASN A 41 3.40 -10.08 18.49
C ASN A 41 4.67 -10.93 18.44
N ALA A 42 4.50 -12.24 18.33
CA ALA A 42 5.56 -13.11 17.86
C ALA A 42 5.63 -13.10 16.33
N VAL A 43 6.81 -13.32 15.76
CA VAL A 43 7.01 -13.33 14.30
C VAL A 43 7.73 -14.59 13.83
N ILE A 44 7.22 -15.16 12.73
CA ILE A 44 7.87 -16.23 11.95
C ILE A 44 8.27 -15.65 10.60
N LEU A 45 9.57 -15.54 10.38
CA LEU A 45 10.18 -14.94 9.20
C LEU A 45 10.58 -16.03 8.21
N ARG A 46 10.16 -15.88 6.95
CA ARG A 46 10.60 -16.70 5.82
C ARG A 46 11.10 -15.78 4.71
N GLY A 47 12.42 -15.59 4.68
CA GLY A 47 13.09 -14.80 3.64
C GLY A 47 13.43 -15.60 2.37
N GLY A 48 13.91 -14.89 1.34
CA GLY A 48 14.41 -15.49 0.11
C GLY A 48 15.74 -16.24 0.31
N SER A 49 16.00 -17.22 -0.56
CA SER A 49 17.27 -17.97 -0.60
C SER A 49 18.48 -17.06 -0.76
N GLU A 50 18.34 -16.04 -1.60
CA GLU A 50 19.41 -15.10 -1.96
C GLU A 50 19.96 -14.32 -0.75
N ALA A 51 19.14 -14.11 0.29
CA ALA A 51 19.47 -13.31 1.47
C ALA A 51 19.63 -14.13 2.75
N ILE A 52 19.66 -15.48 2.66
CA ILE A 52 19.53 -16.35 3.83
C ILE A 52 20.64 -16.15 4.88
N GLN A 53 21.89 -15.91 4.44
CA GLN A 53 23.02 -15.73 5.35
C GLN A 53 22.87 -14.42 6.14
N THR A 54 22.50 -13.33 5.46
CA THR A 54 22.24 -12.04 6.11
C THR A 54 21.05 -12.12 7.06
N ASN A 55 19.96 -12.77 6.65
CA ASN A 55 18.78 -12.94 7.50
C ASN A 55 19.10 -13.72 8.78
N LYS A 56 19.93 -14.77 8.70
CA LYS A 56 20.38 -15.54 9.86
C LYS A 56 21.10 -14.65 10.86
N VAL A 57 22.09 -13.88 10.41
CA VAL A 57 22.87 -12.99 11.28
C VAL A 57 21.96 -11.97 11.97
N ILE A 58 21.05 -11.32 11.23
CA ILE A 58 20.09 -10.36 11.82
C ILE A 58 19.21 -11.06 12.87
N SER A 59 18.61 -12.20 12.53
CA SER A 59 17.76 -12.98 13.44
C SER A 59 18.52 -13.42 14.70
N GLU A 60 19.78 -13.83 14.57
CA GLU A 60 20.63 -14.23 15.70
C GLU A 60 20.90 -13.07 16.67
N TYR A 61 21.13 -11.86 16.16
CA TYR A 61 21.27 -10.67 17.01
C TYR A 61 20.00 -10.35 17.79
N PHE A 62 18.83 -10.42 17.15
CA PHE A 62 17.55 -10.28 17.84
C PHE A 62 17.39 -11.33 18.94
N ARG A 63 17.57 -12.61 18.61
CA ARG A 63 17.43 -13.71 19.57
C ARG A 63 18.42 -13.61 20.73
N LYS A 64 19.68 -13.22 20.46
CA LYS A 64 20.70 -12.98 21.50
C LYS A 64 20.28 -11.82 22.42
N SER A 65 19.74 -10.74 21.88
CA SER A 65 19.23 -9.61 22.67
C SER A 65 18.04 -10.02 23.54
N LEU A 66 17.10 -10.79 23.00
CA LEU A 66 15.96 -11.32 23.76
C LEU A 66 16.42 -12.18 24.95
N ARG A 67 17.32 -13.14 24.71
CA ARG A 67 17.93 -13.97 25.77
C ARG A 67 18.57 -13.11 26.87
N LYS A 68 19.36 -12.11 26.50
CA LYS A 68 20.04 -11.21 27.45
C LYS A 68 19.06 -10.47 28.36
N ASN A 69 17.83 -10.23 27.89
CA ASN A 69 16.77 -9.55 28.63
C ASN A 69 15.76 -10.52 29.28
N ASN A 70 16.06 -11.83 29.37
CA ASN A 70 15.17 -12.86 29.91
C ASN A 70 13.81 -12.95 29.19
N ILE A 71 13.78 -12.65 27.89
CA ILE A 71 12.62 -12.80 27.03
C ILE A 71 12.79 -14.06 26.18
N ASN A 72 11.70 -14.79 25.94
CA ASN A 72 11.72 -15.96 25.09
C ASN A 72 12.21 -15.60 23.68
N GLU A 73 13.35 -16.16 23.28
CA GLU A 73 13.95 -15.92 21.96
C GLU A 73 13.04 -16.33 20.79
N ASN A 74 12.06 -17.21 21.02
CA ASN A 74 11.11 -17.66 20.02
C ASN A 74 10.00 -16.66 19.72
N CYS A 75 10.01 -15.48 20.36
CA CYS A 75 9.25 -14.33 19.87
C CYS A 75 9.68 -13.90 18.46
N ILE A 76 10.93 -14.20 18.05
CA ILE A 76 11.44 -13.95 16.70
C ILE A 76 12.07 -15.23 16.16
N GLN A 77 11.46 -15.80 15.12
CA GLN A 77 11.92 -17.05 14.49
C GLN A 77 12.22 -16.82 13.01
N LEU A 78 13.30 -17.41 12.52
CA LEU A 78 13.65 -17.46 11.10
C LEU A 78 13.60 -18.91 10.61
N ILE A 79 12.87 -19.16 9.53
CA ILE A 79 12.91 -20.44 8.82
C ILE A 79 14.21 -20.51 8.02
N ASN A 80 15.19 -21.25 8.56
CA ASN A 80 16.53 -21.38 7.96
C ASN A 80 16.56 -22.24 6.68
N ASN A 81 15.54 -23.07 6.46
CA ASN A 81 15.44 -23.94 5.30
C ASN A 81 14.79 -23.19 4.13
N THR A 82 15.50 -23.13 3.00
CA THR A 82 15.11 -22.34 1.83
C THR A 82 14.08 -23.05 0.92
N ASN A 83 13.72 -24.31 1.23
CA ASN A 83 12.76 -25.09 0.44
C ASN A 83 11.42 -24.36 0.30
N ARG A 84 11.01 -24.11 -0.94
CA ARG A 84 9.78 -23.38 -1.27
C ARG A 84 8.52 -24.10 -0.79
N LYS A 85 8.54 -25.42 -0.60
CA LYS A 85 7.42 -26.19 -0.03
C LYS A 85 7.03 -25.75 1.39
N LEU A 86 7.97 -25.14 2.13
CA LEU A 86 7.68 -24.61 3.46
C LEU A 86 6.78 -23.38 3.41
N VAL A 87 6.81 -22.62 2.32
CA VAL A 87 5.83 -21.54 2.11
C VAL A 87 4.43 -22.14 1.98
N ASP A 88 4.28 -23.19 1.18
CA ASP A 88 2.98 -23.85 0.97
C ASP A 88 2.44 -24.43 2.28
N TYR A 89 3.31 -25.06 3.07
CA TYR A 89 2.96 -25.57 4.39
C TYR A 89 2.54 -24.45 5.35
N MET A 90 3.32 -23.36 5.41
CA MET A 90 3.01 -22.19 6.24
C MET A 90 1.65 -21.58 5.88
N LEU A 91 1.34 -21.47 4.58
CA LEU A 91 0.09 -20.88 4.11
C LEU A 91 -1.15 -21.78 4.31
N SER A 92 -0.99 -23.10 4.22
CA SER A 92 -2.12 -24.06 4.13
C SER A 92 -2.30 -24.98 5.34
N LYS A 93 -1.30 -25.08 6.24
CA LYS A 93 -1.29 -26.02 7.38
C LYS A 93 -1.02 -25.37 8.73
N MET A 94 -0.72 -24.06 8.78
CA MET A 94 -0.37 -23.36 10.02
C MET A 94 -1.45 -22.39 10.54
N GLU A 95 -2.68 -22.48 10.04
CA GLU A 95 -3.81 -21.63 10.47
C GLU A 95 -4.14 -21.68 11.97
N LYS A 96 -3.77 -22.77 12.65
CA LYS A 96 -3.91 -22.90 14.11
C LYS A 96 -2.84 -22.14 14.89
N PHE A 97 -1.74 -21.76 14.24
CA PHE A 97 -0.55 -21.22 14.89
C PHE A 97 -0.19 -19.81 14.44
N ILE A 98 -0.59 -19.41 13.23
CA ILE A 98 -0.32 -18.10 12.65
C ILE A 98 -1.64 -17.38 12.45
N ASN A 99 -1.74 -16.19 13.01
CA ASN A 99 -2.98 -15.39 12.97
C ASN A 99 -3.08 -14.55 11.69
N VAL A 100 -1.94 -14.09 11.16
CA VAL A 100 -1.87 -13.26 9.95
C VAL A 100 -0.61 -13.57 9.14
N ILE A 101 -0.73 -13.54 7.81
CA ILE A 101 0.39 -13.58 6.87
C ILE A 101 0.62 -12.21 6.21
N ILE A 102 1.87 -11.78 6.12
CA ILE A 102 2.29 -10.56 5.40
C ILE A 102 3.30 -10.94 4.30
N PRO A 103 2.90 -10.91 3.01
CA PRO A 103 3.84 -11.06 1.91
C PRO A 103 4.57 -9.75 1.59
N ARG A 104 5.89 -9.79 1.43
CA ARG A 104 6.71 -8.66 0.93
C ARG A 104 7.63 -9.11 -0.22
N GLY A 105 7.16 -8.95 -1.45
CA GLY A 105 7.89 -9.34 -2.65
C GLY A 105 7.16 -8.94 -3.92
N GLY A 106 7.56 -9.51 -5.04
CA GLY A 106 6.91 -9.26 -6.33
C GLY A 106 5.48 -9.81 -6.42
N LYS A 107 4.77 -9.38 -7.47
CA LYS A 107 3.38 -9.76 -7.78
C LYS A 107 3.12 -11.27 -7.70
N ASN A 108 4.06 -12.10 -8.16
CA ASN A 108 3.93 -13.55 -8.15
C ASN A 108 3.85 -14.14 -6.72
N LEU A 109 4.68 -13.64 -5.80
CA LEU A 109 4.65 -14.08 -4.41
C LEU A 109 3.34 -13.65 -3.75
N VAL A 110 2.96 -12.37 -3.90
CA VAL A 110 1.74 -11.84 -3.28
C VAL A 110 0.51 -12.57 -3.82
N LYS A 111 0.42 -12.76 -5.14
CA LYS A 111 -0.65 -13.54 -5.77
C LYS A 111 -0.72 -14.95 -5.18
N LYS A 112 0.42 -15.64 -5.09
CA LYS A 112 0.47 -16.98 -4.49
C LYS A 112 -0.10 -16.99 -3.08
N VAL A 113 0.35 -16.06 -2.22
CA VAL A 113 -0.12 -15.94 -0.84
C VAL A 113 -1.63 -15.69 -0.78
N GLN A 114 -2.15 -14.74 -1.57
CA GLN A 114 -3.58 -14.45 -1.62
C GLN A 114 -4.42 -15.64 -2.10
N THR A 115 -3.91 -16.43 -3.05
CA THR A 115 -4.65 -17.58 -3.59
C THR A 115 -4.58 -18.85 -2.73
N MET A 116 -3.48 -19.06 -2.01
CA MET A 116 -3.22 -20.33 -1.31
C MET A 116 -3.41 -20.27 0.20
N SER A 117 -3.42 -19.08 0.80
CA SER A 117 -3.44 -18.98 2.26
C SER A 117 -4.81 -19.24 2.84
N ASN A 118 -4.87 -20.17 3.80
CA ASN A 118 -6.02 -20.31 4.71
C ASN A 118 -5.97 -19.31 5.87
N ILE A 119 -4.86 -18.57 6.01
CA ILE A 119 -4.63 -17.58 7.05
C ILE A 119 -4.98 -16.19 6.50
N PRO A 120 -5.60 -15.29 7.28
CA PRO A 120 -5.82 -13.91 6.87
C PRO A 120 -4.51 -13.23 6.41
N THR A 121 -4.59 -12.46 5.32
CA THR A 121 -3.41 -11.79 4.73
C THR A 121 -3.52 -10.27 4.82
N ILE A 122 -2.39 -9.60 5.06
CA ILE A 122 -2.27 -8.14 5.01
C ILE A 122 -1.27 -7.78 3.92
N GLY A 123 -1.68 -6.97 2.95
CA GLY A 123 -0.82 -6.50 1.88
C GLY A 123 -1.61 -5.90 0.71
N HIS A 124 -0.92 -5.73 -0.42
CA HIS A 124 -1.53 -5.29 -1.67
C HIS A 124 -0.90 -6.06 -2.83
N LEU A 125 -1.68 -6.35 -3.87
CA LEU A 125 -1.19 -7.10 -5.04
C LEU A 125 -0.41 -6.22 -6.01
N GLU A 126 -0.95 -5.04 -6.32
CA GLU A 126 -0.47 -4.09 -7.33
C GLU A 126 -0.76 -2.66 -6.85
N GLY A 127 0.01 -1.70 -7.35
CA GLY A 127 -0.06 -0.26 -7.07
C GLY A 127 -0.43 0.59 -8.30
N LEU A 128 -1.60 0.35 -8.88
CA LEU A 128 -2.10 1.13 -10.01
C LEU A 128 -2.69 2.46 -9.54
N CYS A 129 -1.81 3.44 -9.32
CA CYS A 129 -2.13 4.74 -8.73
C CYS A 129 -2.48 5.79 -9.81
N HIS A 130 -3.39 6.71 -9.48
CA HIS A 130 -3.83 7.79 -10.38
C HIS A 130 -3.51 9.19 -9.84
N VAL A 131 -3.26 10.10 -10.77
CA VAL A 131 -3.32 11.55 -10.51
C VAL A 131 -4.36 12.16 -11.43
N TYR A 132 -5.37 12.82 -10.86
CA TYR A 132 -6.38 13.58 -11.59
C TYR A 132 -6.10 15.08 -11.53
N ILE A 133 -5.96 15.70 -12.69
CA ILE A 133 -5.81 17.15 -12.87
C ILE A 133 -7.17 17.74 -13.22
N ASP A 134 -7.79 18.35 -12.23
CA ASP A 134 -9.08 19.01 -12.36
C ASP A 134 -8.96 20.34 -13.12
N LYS A 135 -10.08 20.82 -13.65
CA LYS A 135 -10.11 22.08 -14.42
C LYS A 135 -9.72 23.34 -13.61
N TYR A 136 -9.83 23.28 -12.29
CA TYR A 136 -9.43 24.37 -11.38
C TYR A 136 -8.02 24.16 -10.79
N ALA A 137 -7.23 23.23 -11.32
CA ALA A 137 -5.85 23.04 -10.90
C ALA A 137 -4.99 24.27 -11.17
N ASP A 138 -4.06 24.56 -10.26
CA ASP A 138 -2.92 25.41 -10.58
C ASP A 138 -1.93 24.63 -11.47
N LEU A 139 -1.54 25.20 -12.60
CA LEU A 139 -0.69 24.52 -13.58
C LEU A 139 0.69 24.15 -13.02
N ASN A 140 1.29 25.03 -12.22
CA ASN A 140 2.63 24.79 -11.68
C ASN A 140 2.60 23.69 -10.63
N MET A 141 1.58 23.67 -9.78
CA MET A 141 1.32 22.61 -8.82
C MET A 141 1.06 21.28 -9.52
N ALA A 142 0.20 21.26 -10.54
CA ALA A 142 -0.08 20.06 -11.34
C ALA A 142 1.20 19.47 -11.95
N LYS A 143 2.04 20.30 -12.57
CA LYS A 143 3.34 19.87 -13.12
C LYS A 143 4.24 19.23 -12.06
N LYS A 144 4.40 19.89 -10.90
CA LYS A 144 5.27 19.39 -9.82
C LYS A 144 4.76 18.07 -9.24
N ILE A 145 3.46 17.99 -8.95
CA ILE A 145 2.83 16.80 -8.38
C ILE A 145 2.90 15.63 -9.36
N THR A 146 2.47 15.81 -10.61
CA THR A 146 2.49 14.73 -11.60
C THR A 146 3.90 14.21 -11.86
N LEU A 147 4.89 15.12 -11.99
CA LEU A 147 6.28 14.71 -12.20
C LEU A 147 6.80 13.90 -10.99
N ASN A 148 6.59 14.39 -9.77
CA ASN A 148 7.03 13.69 -8.58
C ASN A 148 6.32 12.34 -8.41
N ALA A 149 5.01 12.30 -8.64
CA ALA A 149 4.19 11.10 -8.51
C ALA A 149 4.69 9.96 -9.42
N LYS A 150 5.10 10.26 -10.66
CA LYS A 150 5.61 9.26 -11.61
C LYS A 150 7.13 9.02 -11.49
N MET A 151 7.93 10.08 -11.45
CA MET A 151 9.36 10.02 -11.76
C MET A 151 10.31 10.06 -10.56
N ARG A 152 9.85 10.33 -9.32
CA ARG A 152 10.74 10.33 -8.15
C ARG A 152 11.34 8.94 -7.91
N ASN A 153 10.51 7.91 -7.97
CA ASN A 153 10.90 6.51 -7.95
C ASN A 153 9.83 5.72 -8.70
N THR A 154 10.21 5.10 -9.82
CA THR A 154 9.29 4.36 -10.69
C THR A 154 9.05 2.93 -10.24
N SER A 155 9.91 2.40 -9.37
CA SER A 155 9.90 1.00 -8.95
C SER A 155 9.05 0.70 -7.69
N VAL A 156 8.33 1.72 -7.19
CA VAL A 156 7.50 1.61 -5.99
C VAL A 156 6.01 1.59 -6.36
N CYS A 157 5.21 0.87 -5.57
CA CYS A 157 3.77 0.75 -5.77
C CYS A 157 2.97 2.06 -5.59
N GLY A 158 3.58 3.09 -4.98
CA GLY A 158 3.00 4.43 -4.88
C GLY A 158 3.24 5.32 -6.10
N ALA A 159 3.97 4.85 -7.12
CA ALA A 159 4.20 5.61 -8.34
C ALA A 159 2.89 5.77 -9.13
N ALA A 160 2.62 6.98 -9.64
CA ALA A 160 1.48 7.18 -10.53
C ALA A 160 1.67 6.38 -11.82
N GLU A 161 0.64 5.66 -12.24
CA GLU A 161 0.63 4.84 -13.45
C GLU A 161 -0.36 5.36 -14.49
N THR A 162 -1.38 6.09 -14.03
CA THR A 162 -2.34 6.76 -14.91
C THR A 162 -2.52 8.24 -14.52
N LEU A 163 -2.43 9.12 -15.50
CA LEU A 163 -2.73 10.54 -15.41
C LEU A 163 -4.09 10.81 -16.07
N LEU A 164 -5.02 11.33 -15.28
CA LEU A 164 -6.33 11.77 -15.74
C LEU A 164 -6.33 13.30 -15.85
N ILE A 165 -6.76 13.86 -16.98
CA ILE A 165 -6.81 15.31 -17.19
C ILE A 165 -8.23 15.71 -17.57
N ASP A 166 -8.77 16.72 -16.89
CA ASP A 166 -10.08 17.25 -17.21
C ASP A 166 -10.12 17.84 -18.63
N LYS A 167 -11.15 17.46 -19.40
CA LYS A 167 -11.39 17.94 -20.76
C LYS A 167 -11.37 19.47 -20.86
N ALA A 168 -11.86 20.19 -19.85
CA ALA A 168 -11.93 21.65 -19.83
C ALA A 168 -10.55 22.32 -19.72
N CYS A 169 -9.52 21.63 -19.19
CA CYS A 169 -8.18 22.18 -19.03
C CYS A 169 -7.14 21.58 -20.01
N VAL A 170 -7.57 20.79 -20.99
CA VAL A 170 -6.69 20.23 -22.04
C VAL A 170 -5.83 21.30 -22.72
N LYS A 171 -6.42 22.45 -23.10
CA LYS A 171 -5.70 23.52 -23.79
C LYS A 171 -4.60 24.18 -22.95
N THR A 172 -4.75 24.17 -21.62
CA THR A 172 -3.86 24.88 -20.71
C THR A 172 -2.87 23.94 -20.00
N HIS A 173 -3.27 22.72 -19.67
CA HIS A 173 -2.50 21.82 -18.80
C HIS A 173 -1.83 20.66 -19.55
N LEU A 174 -2.47 20.12 -20.60
CA LEU A 174 -1.99 18.89 -21.24
C LEU A 174 -0.56 19.03 -21.75
N LYS A 175 -0.31 19.98 -22.66
CA LYS A 175 1.01 20.13 -23.29
C LYS A 175 2.13 20.40 -22.28
N PRO A 176 2.00 21.36 -21.33
CA PRO A 176 3.07 21.62 -20.37
C PRO A 176 3.39 20.45 -19.43
N ILE A 177 2.39 19.65 -19.03
CA ILE A 177 2.60 18.49 -18.17
C ILE A 177 3.27 17.36 -18.94
N LEU A 178 2.75 17.03 -20.13
CA LEU A 178 3.31 15.96 -20.96
C LEU A 178 4.72 16.27 -21.44
N GLN A 179 5.01 17.53 -21.80
CA GLN A 179 6.35 17.95 -22.17
C GLN A 179 7.35 17.78 -21.02
N LEU A 180 6.95 18.12 -19.79
CA LEU A 180 7.79 17.94 -18.60
C LEU A 180 8.09 16.46 -18.35
N LEU A 181 7.08 15.59 -18.47
CA LEU A 181 7.25 14.14 -18.33
C LEU A 181 8.18 13.58 -19.43
N SER A 182 7.96 13.95 -20.70
CA SER A 182 8.80 13.49 -21.81
C SER A 182 10.26 13.89 -21.66
N ILE A 183 10.55 15.14 -21.30
CA ILE A 183 11.93 15.62 -21.10
C ILE A 183 12.60 14.90 -19.91
N SER A 184 11.80 14.46 -18.94
CA SER A 184 12.28 13.66 -17.80
C SER A 184 12.46 12.18 -18.15
N GLY A 185 12.30 11.77 -19.41
CA GLY A 185 12.47 10.39 -19.86
C GLY A 185 11.23 9.50 -19.72
N CYS A 186 10.06 10.07 -19.43
CA CYS A 186 8.82 9.29 -19.31
C CYS A 186 8.18 9.00 -20.68
N LYS A 187 7.93 7.72 -20.96
CA LYS A 187 7.14 7.27 -22.12
C LYS A 187 5.65 7.51 -21.85
N ILE A 188 4.98 8.15 -22.80
CA ILE A 188 3.57 8.53 -22.68
C ILE A 188 2.71 7.64 -23.57
N ILE A 189 1.67 7.06 -22.97
CA ILE A 189 0.68 6.20 -23.61
C ILE A 189 -0.68 6.90 -23.50
N GLY A 190 -1.06 7.65 -24.53
CA GLY A 190 -2.22 8.55 -24.49
C GLY A 190 -3.44 8.00 -25.19
N ASP A 191 -4.64 8.34 -24.71
CA ASP A 191 -5.88 8.10 -25.44
C ASP A 191 -5.97 8.90 -26.76
N LYS A 192 -7.04 8.67 -27.53
CA LYS A 192 -7.25 9.34 -28.84
C LYS A 192 -7.27 10.87 -28.71
N ILE A 193 -7.82 11.41 -27.62
CA ILE A 193 -7.93 12.86 -27.41
C ILE A 193 -6.55 13.42 -27.06
N THR A 194 -5.81 12.76 -26.19
CA THR A 194 -4.44 13.09 -25.81
C THR A 194 -3.54 13.13 -27.03
N LYS A 195 -3.54 12.06 -27.84
CA LYS A 195 -2.74 11.98 -29.08
C LYS A 195 -3.10 13.07 -30.09
N LYS A 196 -4.38 13.43 -30.20
CA LYS A 196 -4.83 14.53 -31.08
C LYS A 196 -4.33 15.90 -30.61
N ASN A 197 -4.29 16.14 -29.30
CA ASN A 197 -3.96 17.45 -28.72
C ASN A 197 -2.47 17.63 -28.37
N TYR A 198 -1.67 16.56 -28.40
CA TYR A 198 -0.23 16.59 -28.21
C TYR A 198 0.46 15.88 -29.38
N THR A 199 0.81 16.66 -30.41
CA THR A 199 1.34 16.18 -31.69
C THR A 199 2.83 15.81 -31.66
N ASN A 200 3.42 15.64 -30.47
CA ASN A 200 4.80 15.16 -30.38
C ASN A 200 4.83 13.68 -30.82
N SER A 201 5.78 13.31 -31.67
CA SER A 201 5.75 12.07 -32.47
C SER A 201 5.84 10.77 -31.66
N ASN A 202 6.12 10.84 -30.36
CA ASN A 202 6.50 9.68 -29.55
C ASN A 202 5.40 9.16 -28.60
N ILE A 203 4.14 9.64 -28.72
CA ILE A 203 3.02 9.11 -27.93
C ILE A 203 2.43 7.84 -28.57
N SER A 204 2.44 6.74 -27.81
CA SER A 204 1.72 5.51 -28.15
C SER A 204 0.23 5.65 -27.85
N LEU A 205 -0.64 5.00 -28.64
CA LEU A 205 -2.08 5.02 -28.40
C LEU A 205 -2.42 4.02 -27.29
N ALA A 206 -3.10 4.48 -26.24
CA ALA A 206 -3.56 3.65 -25.14
C ALA A 206 -4.65 2.66 -25.58
N THR A 207 -4.58 1.45 -25.02
CA THR A 207 -5.56 0.38 -25.13
C THR A 207 -6.30 0.17 -23.81
N GLU A 208 -7.31 -0.70 -23.78
CA GLU A 208 -8.01 -1.06 -22.53
C GLU A 208 -7.08 -1.69 -21.49
N GLN A 209 -6.02 -2.37 -21.94
CA GLN A 209 -5.04 -3.00 -21.06
C GLN A 209 -4.18 -1.98 -20.32
N ASP A 210 -3.87 -0.84 -20.97
CA ASP A 210 -3.04 0.22 -20.38
C ASP A 210 -3.70 0.87 -19.16
N TRP A 211 -5.05 0.89 -19.10
CA TRP A 211 -5.78 1.35 -17.92
C TRP A 211 -5.71 0.38 -16.74
N LYS A 212 -5.23 -0.86 -16.94
CA LYS A 212 -5.13 -1.90 -15.90
C LYS A 212 -3.69 -2.28 -15.58
N THR A 213 -2.71 -1.57 -16.14
CA THR A 213 -1.31 -1.98 -16.12
C THR A 213 -0.52 -1.13 -15.14
N GLU A 214 0.01 -1.77 -14.09
CA GLU A 214 1.10 -1.21 -13.29
C GLU A 214 2.41 -1.42 -14.05
N TYR A 215 3.06 -0.33 -14.47
CA TYR A 215 4.26 -0.41 -15.30
C TYR A 215 5.52 -0.64 -14.47
N LEU A 216 5.59 -0.07 -13.25
CA LEU A 216 6.82 -0.02 -12.42
C LEU A 216 8.06 0.49 -13.18
N ASP A 217 7.82 1.40 -14.13
CA ASP A 217 8.81 1.96 -15.03
C ASP A 217 8.50 3.43 -15.33
N SER A 218 9.38 4.10 -16.07
CA SER A 218 9.22 5.46 -16.59
C SER A 218 8.18 5.50 -17.73
N SER A 219 7.01 4.88 -17.53
CA SER A 219 5.88 4.88 -18.46
C SER A 219 4.60 5.32 -17.72
N ILE A 220 3.73 6.05 -18.43
CA ILE A 220 2.45 6.51 -17.87
C ILE A 220 1.33 6.51 -18.91
N SER A 221 0.16 6.03 -18.50
CA SER A 221 -1.09 6.11 -19.25
C SER A 221 -1.73 7.49 -19.07
N VAL A 222 -2.24 8.10 -20.14
CA VAL A 222 -2.88 9.43 -20.09
C VAL A 222 -4.26 9.39 -20.71
N LYS A 223 -5.27 9.78 -19.92
CA LYS A 223 -6.68 9.83 -20.35
C LYS A 223 -7.27 11.20 -20.12
N ILE A 224 -8.05 11.67 -21.11
CA ILE A 224 -8.89 12.85 -20.93
C ILE A 224 -10.25 12.40 -20.40
N VAL A 225 -10.70 13.03 -19.31
CA VAL A 225 -11.96 12.72 -18.63
C VAL A 225 -12.86 13.97 -18.53
N ASN A 226 -14.16 13.78 -18.45
CA ASN A 226 -15.16 14.83 -18.38
C ASN A 226 -15.58 15.09 -16.92
N GLY A 227 -14.75 15.85 -16.18
CA GLY A 227 -15.06 16.20 -14.80
C GLY A 227 -14.59 15.18 -13.76
N VAL A 228 -14.75 15.59 -12.50
CA VAL A 228 -14.36 14.82 -11.32
C VAL A 228 -15.12 13.50 -11.17
N ASP A 229 -16.39 13.45 -11.58
CA ASP A 229 -17.21 12.22 -11.49
C ASP A 229 -16.70 11.10 -12.43
N GLU A 230 -16.29 11.44 -13.66
CA GLU A 230 -15.67 10.47 -14.56
C GLU A 230 -14.29 10.05 -14.04
N ALA A 231 -13.52 10.97 -13.46
CA ALA A 231 -12.23 10.65 -12.85
C ALA A 231 -12.40 9.64 -11.69
N ILE A 232 -13.34 9.88 -10.78
CA ILE A 232 -13.68 8.96 -9.68
C ILE A 232 -14.13 7.60 -10.24
N SER A 233 -15.01 7.60 -11.23
CA SER A 233 -15.51 6.36 -11.85
C SER A 233 -14.39 5.56 -12.51
N HIS A 234 -13.44 6.24 -13.16
CA HIS A 234 -12.26 5.60 -13.74
C HIS A 234 -11.39 4.96 -12.67
N ILE A 235 -11.04 5.72 -11.63
CA ILE A 235 -10.19 5.25 -10.53
C ILE A 235 -10.81 4.03 -9.84
N ASN A 236 -12.09 4.10 -9.48
CA ASN A 236 -12.77 3.00 -8.80
C ASN A 236 -12.97 1.76 -9.70
N LYS A 237 -13.01 1.94 -11.03
CA LYS A 237 -13.13 0.82 -11.98
C LYS A 237 -11.79 0.14 -12.26
N TYR A 238 -10.73 0.93 -12.40
CA TYR A 238 -9.45 0.47 -12.93
C TYR A 238 -8.37 0.33 -11.86
N GLY A 239 -8.31 1.28 -10.91
CA GLY A 239 -7.29 1.31 -9.87
C GLY A 239 -7.31 0.12 -8.94
N THR A 240 -6.17 -0.12 -8.30
CA THR A 240 -6.00 -1.23 -7.33
C THR A 240 -6.32 -0.80 -5.90
N HIS A 241 -7.01 0.33 -5.74
CA HIS A 241 -7.38 0.93 -4.46
C HIS A 241 -6.18 1.25 -3.54
N HIS A 242 -5.02 1.56 -4.13
CA HIS A 242 -3.80 1.87 -3.39
C HIS A 242 -3.72 3.35 -2.99
N THR A 243 -3.32 4.22 -3.92
CA THR A 243 -3.15 5.65 -3.68
C THR A 243 -3.58 6.47 -4.88
N ASP A 244 -4.46 7.43 -4.69
CA ASP A 244 -4.94 8.28 -5.78
C ASP A 244 -5.04 9.73 -5.33
N SER A 245 -4.71 10.65 -6.23
CA SER A 245 -4.61 12.09 -5.92
C SER A 245 -5.44 12.94 -6.86
N ILE A 246 -6.08 13.98 -6.31
CA ILE A 246 -6.67 15.08 -7.08
C ILE A 246 -5.82 16.34 -6.92
N VAL A 247 -5.57 17.04 -8.03
CA VAL A 247 -4.99 18.39 -8.03
C VAL A 247 -6.08 19.39 -8.41
N THR A 248 -6.49 20.24 -7.47
CA THR A 248 -7.54 21.26 -7.67
C THR A 248 -7.48 22.37 -6.61
N ASN A 249 -7.83 23.60 -6.98
CA ASN A 249 -8.15 24.67 -6.02
C ASN A 249 -9.65 24.72 -5.66
N ASN A 250 -10.48 23.91 -6.31
CA ASN A 250 -11.91 23.84 -6.03
C ASN A 250 -12.19 22.91 -4.84
N LYS A 251 -12.60 23.51 -3.72
CA LYS A 251 -12.90 22.79 -2.48
C LYS A 251 -14.02 21.75 -2.66
N LYS A 252 -15.04 22.02 -3.49
CA LYS A 252 -16.15 21.09 -3.71
C LYS A 252 -15.68 19.83 -4.45
N ASN A 253 -14.87 20.00 -5.50
CA ASN A 253 -14.31 18.87 -6.26
C ASN A 253 -13.33 18.06 -5.40
N ALA A 254 -12.49 18.73 -4.60
CA ALA A 254 -11.60 18.06 -3.65
C ALA A 254 -12.38 17.22 -2.64
N SER A 255 -13.38 17.79 -1.96
CA SER A 255 -14.21 17.06 -0.99
C SER A 255 -14.96 15.90 -1.63
N LEU A 256 -15.50 16.08 -2.83
CA LEU A 256 -16.17 15.00 -3.55
C LEU A 256 -15.21 13.85 -3.85
N PHE A 257 -14.03 14.13 -4.42
CA PHE A 257 -13.00 13.14 -4.73
C PHE A 257 -12.55 12.38 -3.49
N LEU A 258 -12.16 13.09 -2.42
CA LEU A 258 -11.73 12.50 -1.15
C LEU A 258 -12.79 11.58 -0.53
N SER A 259 -14.08 11.86 -0.75
CA SER A 259 -15.18 11.06 -0.20
C SER A 259 -15.60 9.88 -1.06
N LYS A 260 -15.32 9.91 -2.37
CA LYS A 260 -15.87 8.94 -3.34
C LYS A 260 -14.84 8.02 -3.97
N VAL A 261 -13.56 8.39 -3.95
CA VAL A 261 -12.48 7.47 -4.35
C VAL A 261 -12.28 6.46 -3.22
N ASP A 262 -12.43 5.18 -3.53
CA ASP A 262 -12.37 4.10 -2.55
C ASP A 262 -10.98 3.44 -2.52
N SER A 263 -9.95 4.25 -2.31
CA SER A 263 -8.56 3.81 -2.19
C SER A 263 -8.09 3.83 -0.74
N ALA A 264 -7.01 3.11 -0.44
CA ALA A 264 -6.43 3.08 0.91
C ALA A 264 -5.91 4.45 1.33
N ILE A 265 -5.40 5.23 0.37
CA ILE A 265 -4.92 6.59 0.57
C ILE A 265 -5.51 7.47 -0.53
N VAL A 266 -6.16 8.57 -0.15
CA VAL A 266 -6.70 9.56 -1.09
C VAL A 266 -6.12 10.92 -0.75
N LEU A 267 -5.55 11.58 -1.75
CA LEU A 267 -4.75 12.80 -1.57
C LEU A 267 -5.38 13.98 -2.30
N HIS A 268 -5.24 15.17 -1.71
CA HIS A 268 -5.58 16.44 -2.34
C HIS A 268 -4.33 17.31 -2.42
N ASN A 269 -3.96 17.72 -3.64
CA ASN A 269 -2.79 18.55 -3.92
C ASN A 269 -1.47 17.98 -3.36
N ALA A 270 -1.32 16.65 -3.38
CA ALA A 270 -0.10 15.97 -2.95
C ALA A 270 0.27 14.80 -3.89
N SER A 271 1.56 14.44 -3.90
CA SER A 271 2.09 13.33 -4.69
C SER A 271 1.63 11.97 -4.12
N THR A 272 1.30 11.02 -4.99
CA THR A 272 1.00 9.63 -4.57
C THR A 272 2.19 8.95 -3.89
N GLN A 273 3.42 9.46 -4.09
CA GLN A 273 4.62 8.91 -3.44
C GLN A 273 4.74 9.26 -1.94
N PHE A 274 3.82 10.04 -1.39
CA PHE A 274 3.68 10.18 0.06
C PHE A 274 3.03 8.96 0.72
N ALA A 275 2.55 7.99 -0.06
CA ALA A 275 2.06 6.71 0.46
C ALA A 275 3.20 5.87 1.04
N ASP A 276 3.61 6.22 2.25
CA ASP A 276 4.72 5.65 3.00
C ASP A 276 4.51 5.90 4.50
N GLY A 277 4.74 4.87 5.33
CA GLY A 277 4.52 4.95 6.76
C GLY A 277 5.39 5.99 7.47
N ASN A 278 6.63 6.24 7.02
CA ASN A 278 7.47 7.27 7.62
C ASN A 278 6.95 8.67 7.29
N GLU A 279 6.54 8.91 6.04
CA GLU A 279 5.90 10.17 5.63
C GLU A 279 4.58 10.41 6.39
N PHE A 280 3.89 9.35 6.82
CA PHE A 280 2.67 9.41 7.63
C PHE A 280 2.95 9.58 9.13
N GLY A 281 4.22 9.64 9.53
CA GLY A 281 4.61 9.82 10.93
C GLY A 281 4.54 8.53 11.77
N PHE A 282 4.47 7.35 11.15
CA PHE A 282 4.47 6.07 11.85
C PHE A 282 5.89 5.62 12.23
N GLY A 283 6.91 6.27 11.66
CA GLY A 283 8.33 5.97 11.83
C GLY A 283 8.78 4.74 11.03
N ALA A 284 8.02 3.65 11.08
CA ALA A 284 8.27 2.45 10.29
C ALA A 284 6.96 1.77 9.88
N GLU A 285 7.01 1.01 8.79
CA GLU A 285 5.90 0.19 8.29
C GLU A 285 6.34 -1.23 7.92
N VAL A 286 5.43 -2.19 8.10
CA VAL A 286 5.60 -3.54 7.54
C VAL A 286 5.14 -3.63 6.09
N GLY A 287 4.58 -2.56 5.52
CA GLY A 287 4.08 -2.45 4.16
C GLY A 287 2.76 -1.71 4.09
N ILE A 288 2.12 -1.73 2.91
CA ILE A 288 0.82 -1.09 2.67
C ILE A 288 -0.25 -2.15 2.46
N SER A 289 -1.45 -1.91 2.97
CA SER A 289 -2.61 -2.79 2.79
C SER A 289 -3.70 -2.11 1.98
N THR A 290 -4.19 -2.78 0.94
CA THR A 290 -5.37 -2.34 0.18
C THR A 290 -6.65 -3.06 0.58
N ASN A 291 -6.60 -3.87 1.64
CA ASN A 291 -7.77 -4.55 2.21
C ASN A 291 -8.85 -3.54 2.64
N LYS A 292 -10.13 -3.94 2.55
CA LYS A 292 -11.24 -3.15 3.10
C LYS A 292 -11.32 -3.26 4.62
N LEU A 293 -11.09 -4.47 5.15
CA LEU A 293 -10.99 -4.70 6.59
C LEU A 293 -9.62 -4.26 7.10
N HIS A 294 -9.57 -3.93 8.39
CA HIS A 294 -8.33 -3.50 9.04
C HIS A 294 -7.20 -4.53 8.89
N PRO A 295 -5.94 -4.07 8.70
CA PRO A 295 -5.54 -2.68 8.45
C PRO A 295 -5.62 -2.28 6.98
N ARG A 296 -5.73 -0.97 6.71
CA ARG A 296 -5.81 -0.35 5.37
C ARG A 296 -4.92 0.89 5.33
N GLY A 297 -4.14 1.04 4.26
CA GLY A 297 -3.07 2.04 4.15
C GLY A 297 -1.73 1.52 4.70
N PRO A 298 -0.79 2.40 5.07
CA PRO A 298 0.47 2.01 5.70
C PRO A 298 0.22 1.23 7.00
N VAL A 299 0.98 0.16 7.20
CA VAL A 299 0.80 -0.76 8.33
C VAL A 299 1.95 -0.55 9.32
N GLY A 300 1.72 0.30 10.32
CA GLY A 300 2.63 0.55 11.44
C GLY A 300 2.27 -0.25 12.69
N LEU A 301 2.76 0.19 13.86
CA LEU A 301 2.53 -0.50 15.15
C LEU A 301 1.05 -0.64 15.49
N GLU A 302 0.27 0.43 15.34
CA GLU A 302 -1.16 0.47 15.67
C GLU A 302 -2.01 -0.40 14.73
N GLN A 303 -1.44 -0.83 13.60
CA GLN A 303 -2.08 -1.74 12.64
C GLN A 303 -1.70 -3.22 12.88
N LEU A 304 -0.79 -3.49 13.82
CA LEU A 304 -0.40 -4.84 14.23
C LEU A 304 -1.03 -5.26 15.56
N VAL A 305 -2.08 -4.56 15.99
CA VAL A 305 -2.82 -4.84 17.22
C VAL A 305 -4.30 -4.97 16.91
N THR A 306 -4.99 -5.69 17.78
CA THR A 306 -6.46 -5.78 17.79
C THR A 306 -6.96 -5.36 19.17
N TYR A 307 -8.20 -5.68 19.50
CA TYR A 307 -8.79 -5.35 20.78
C TYR A 307 -9.61 -6.49 21.36
N LYS A 308 -9.74 -6.49 22.69
CA LYS A 308 -10.71 -7.28 23.44
C LYS A 308 -11.55 -6.39 24.36
N TYR A 309 -12.71 -6.88 24.77
CA TYR A 309 -13.54 -6.21 25.76
C TYR A 309 -13.29 -6.81 27.13
N LEU A 310 -13.01 -5.96 28.13
CA LEU A 310 -13.04 -6.34 29.53
C LEU A 310 -14.34 -5.82 30.14
N VAL A 311 -15.17 -6.75 30.60
CA VAL A 311 -16.47 -6.45 31.21
C VAL A 311 -16.39 -6.76 32.70
N LYS A 312 -16.54 -5.73 33.52
CA LYS A 312 -16.62 -5.85 34.98
C LYS A 312 -18.08 -5.68 35.39
N GLY A 313 -18.63 -6.75 35.96
CA GLY A 313 -19.93 -6.75 36.61
C GLY A 313 -19.79 -6.94 38.12
N ASN A 314 -20.91 -6.80 38.82
CA ASN A 314 -21.08 -7.14 40.24
C ASN A 314 -22.29 -8.07 40.44
N GLY A 315 -22.58 -8.94 39.47
CA GLY A 315 -23.69 -9.90 39.52
C GLY A 315 -24.84 -9.62 38.56
N GLN A 316 -24.66 -8.73 37.56
CA GLN A 316 -25.69 -8.50 36.55
C GLN A 316 -25.99 -9.78 35.76
N ILE A 317 -27.27 -10.12 35.68
CA ILE A 317 -27.80 -11.18 34.81
C ILE A 317 -28.48 -10.60 33.58
N ARG A 318 -28.58 -11.39 32.50
CA ARG A 318 -29.42 -11.12 31.34
C ARG A 318 -30.64 -12.06 31.43
N PRO A 319 -31.87 -11.55 31.50
CA PRO A 319 -33.07 -12.37 31.56
C PRO A 319 -33.30 -13.16 30.26
#